data_AF-A0ABD6Y4H7-F1
#
_entry.id   AF-A0ABD6Y4H7-F1
#
_cell.length_a   1.000
_cell.length_b   1.000
_cell.length_c   1.000
_cell.angle_alpha   90.00
_cell.angle_beta   90.00
_cell.angle_gamma   90.00
#
_symmetry.space_group_name_H-M   'P 1'
#
loop_
_entity.id
_entity.type
_entity.pdbx_description
1 polymer ?
#
loop_
_entity_poly.entity_id
_entity_poly.type
_entity_poly.pdbx_seq_one_letter_code
_entity_poly.pdbx_strand_id
1 'polypeptide(L)'
;MPKVKKKNGVMYWPSTPRFLLMAEQLHLTREFNQRPEDVDEEPDRIKLLPPQFLSSLVATEPYEGYQKERLNFTGNGIYQYVKCTAHNVAQIDVHSLLPTMAYQLGLLDERHEALFLEKKKIEADPNYPNNKRLVAKRERIKLELNRYCSTIGETRVEHSINRYKAMYSGMNMVFDMLNYWGLSNVINCVNDGFIITNYSQEKFEQFEEKYCKKIKYLTFSVKQYDFCLVKNDLEYLLINNDDEYKCRNHEFDMKSAYRKLTGKSLNDETVSFDSKALLEAEHVEKGAIKLCKNLFLKTSH
;
A
#
# COMPACT_ATOMS: atom_id res chain seq x y z
N MET A 1 1.91 -24.17 7.26
CA MET A 1 1.70 -24.83 5.96
C MET A 1 2.44 -24.09 4.87
N PRO A 2 3.16 -24.78 3.96
CA PRO A 2 4.19 -24.21 3.12
C PRO A 2 3.64 -23.57 1.83
N LYS A 3 4.43 -22.63 1.31
CA LYS A 3 4.31 -22.01 -0.01
C LYS A 3 4.04 -23.07 -1.06
N VAL A 4 2.97 -22.96 -1.83
CA VAL A 4 2.89 -23.69 -3.08
C VAL A 4 3.27 -22.72 -4.19
N LYS A 5 4.52 -22.83 -4.67
CA LYS A 5 4.88 -22.21 -5.94
C LYS A 5 4.12 -23.00 -7.02
N LYS A 6 3.19 -22.36 -7.72
CA LYS A 6 2.60 -22.98 -8.93
C LYS A 6 3.71 -23.12 -9.99
N LYS A 7 3.50 -24.00 -10.98
CA LYS A 7 4.34 -24.08 -12.19
C LYS A 7 4.52 -22.73 -12.90
N ASN A 8 3.58 -21.80 -12.71
CA ASN A 8 3.61 -20.44 -13.28
C ASN A 8 4.47 -19.43 -12.50
N GLY A 9 5.09 -19.82 -11.38
CA GLY A 9 6.00 -18.95 -10.62
C GLY A 9 5.35 -17.92 -9.69
N VAL A 10 4.06 -18.06 -9.34
CA VAL A 10 3.38 -17.22 -8.34
C VAL A 10 3.34 -17.93 -6.99
N MET A 11 3.53 -17.17 -5.91
CA MET A 11 3.36 -17.62 -4.52
C MET A 11 1.94 -17.33 -4.04
N TYR A 12 1.35 -18.26 -3.30
CA TYR A 12 0.03 -18.09 -2.68
C TYR A 12 -0.05 -18.73 -1.30
N TRP A 13 -1.11 -18.39 -0.57
CA TRP A 13 -1.40 -18.84 0.78
C TRP A 13 -2.73 -19.59 0.83
N PRO A 14 -3.00 -20.41 1.88
CA PRO A 14 -4.27 -21.13 1.99
C PRO A 14 -5.52 -20.26 1.97
N SER A 15 -5.40 -18.98 2.38
CA SER A 15 -6.47 -18.00 2.33
C SER A 15 -6.75 -17.49 0.91
N THR A 16 -5.81 -17.61 -0.03
CA THR A 16 -5.97 -17.04 -1.38
C THR A 16 -7.15 -17.71 -2.13
N PRO A 17 -8.17 -16.94 -2.55
CA PRO A 17 -9.35 -17.52 -3.18
C PRO A 17 -9.03 -18.18 -4.52
N ARG A 18 -9.63 -19.34 -4.79
CA ARG A 18 -9.38 -20.11 -6.02
C ARG A 18 -9.67 -19.33 -7.31
N PHE A 19 -10.71 -18.50 -7.32
CA PHE A 19 -11.05 -17.68 -8.49
C PHE A 19 -9.94 -16.65 -8.79
N LEU A 20 -9.33 -16.07 -7.77
CA LEU A 20 -8.21 -15.13 -7.92
C LEU A 20 -7.01 -15.86 -8.55
N LEU A 21 -6.68 -17.04 -8.04
CA LEU A 21 -5.60 -17.89 -8.58
C LEU A 21 -5.81 -18.32 -10.04
N MET A 22 -7.06 -18.43 -10.49
CA MET A 22 -7.40 -18.74 -11.88
C MET A 22 -7.23 -17.51 -12.76
N ALA A 23 -7.71 -16.35 -12.31
CA ALA A 23 -7.59 -15.08 -13.01
C ALA A 23 -6.11 -14.67 -13.17
N GLU A 24 -5.31 -14.80 -12.11
CA GLU A 24 -3.85 -14.59 -12.14
C GLU A 24 -3.17 -15.50 -13.15
N GLN A 25 -3.62 -16.76 -13.27
CA GLN A 25 -3.02 -17.71 -14.22
C GLN A 25 -3.30 -17.31 -15.67
N LEU A 26 -4.51 -16.83 -15.98
CA LEU A 26 -4.84 -16.29 -17.30
C LEU A 26 -3.96 -15.08 -17.64
N HIS A 27 -3.75 -14.20 -16.68
CA HIS A 27 -2.88 -13.02 -16.82
C HIS A 27 -1.39 -13.33 -16.97
N LEU A 28 -0.96 -14.58 -16.83
CA LEU A 28 0.42 -14.98 -17.13
C LEU A 28 0.54 -15.64 -18.51
N THR A 29 -0.57 -15.89 -19.20
CA THR A 29 -0.59 -16.37 -20.58
C THR A 29 -0.28 -15.22 -21.54
N ARG A 30 0.41 -15.52 -22.64
CA ARG A 30 0.83 -14.50 -23.60
C ARG A 30 -0.38 -13.89 -24.31
N GLU A 31 -1.32 -14.73 -24.67
CA GLU A 31 -2.54 -14.41 -25.41
C GLU A 31 -3.42 -13.39 -24.67
N PHE A 32 -3.42 -13.42 -23.34
CA PHE A 32 -4.20 -12.50 -22.51
C PHE A 32 -3.49 -11.15 -22.25
N ASN A 33 -2.16 -11.11 -22.42
CA ASN A 33 -1.34 -9.93 -22.20
C ASN A 33 -0.88 -9.24 -23.50
N GLN A 34 -1.26 -9.77 -24.66
CA GLN A 34 -0.87 -9.15 -25.93
C GLN A 34 -1.60 -7.82 -26.11
N ARG A 35 -0.80 -6.75 -26.17
CA ARG A 35 -1.09 -5.62 -27.06
C ARG A 35 -0.74 -6.13 -28.47
N PRO A 36 -1.66 -6.14 -29.43
CA PRO A 36 -1.27 -6.35 -30.83
C PRO A 36 -0.20 -5.31 -31.18
N GLU A 37 0.92 -5.75 -31.78
CA GLU A 37 2.06 -4.85 -32.08
C GLU A 37 1.66 -3.69 -33.00
N ASP A 38 0.55 -3.84 -33.73
CA ASP A 38 0.07 -2.94 -34.78
C ASP A 38 -1.06 -1.99 -34.34
N VAL A 39 -1.35 -1.86 -33.04
CA VAL A 39 -2.44 -1.01 -32.54
C VAL A 39 -1.91 0.10 -31.64
N ASP A 40 -1.97 1.33 -32.16
CA ASP A 40 -1.56 2.57 -31.46
C ASP A 40 -2.44 2.89 -30.25
N GLU A 41 -3.69 2.43 -30.25
CA GLU A 41 -4.60 2.57 -29.10
C GLU A 41 -4.15 1.66 -27.94
N GLU A 42 -4.32 2.13 -26.69
CA GLU A 42 -4.19 1.23 -25.54
C GLU A 42 -5.35 0.23 -25.61
N PRO A 43 -5.10 -1.08 -25.80
CA PRO A 43 -6.18 -2.05 -25.77
C PRO A 43 -6.84 -2.02 -24.39
N ASP A 44 -8.16 -2.16 -24.36
CA ASP A 44 -8.92 -2.30 -23.12
C ASP A 44 -8.37 -3.49 -22.33
N ARG A 45 -7.61 -3.17 -21.27
CA ARG A 45 -7.03 -4.20 -20.41
C ARG A 45 -8.15 -4.93 -19.72
N ILE A 46 -8.24 -6.25 -19.94
CA ILE A 46 -9.22 -7.08 -19.25
C ILE A 46 -8.91 -7.01 -17.74
N LYS A 47 -9.81 -6.37 -16.97
CA LYS A 47 -9.69 -6.27 -15.52
C LYS A 47 -10.00 -7.64 -14.90
N LEU A 48 -9.09 -8.14 -14.06
CA LEU A 48 -9.14 -9.45 -13.39
C LEU A 48 -10.53 -9.81 -12.86
N LEU A 49 -11.15 -8.87 -12.15
CA LEU A 49 -12.44 -9.05 -11.50
C LEU A 49 -13.16 -7.70 -11.46
N PRO A 50 -14.49 -7.67 -11.63
CA PRO A 50 -15.26 -6.51 -11.25
C PRO A 50 -15.05 -6.22 -9.76
N PRO A 51 -15.10 -4.93 -9.33
CA PRO A 51 -15.12 -4.56 -7.93
C PRO A 51 -16.05 -5.46 -7.11
N GLN A 52 -15.53 -6.08 -6.06
CA GLN A 52 -16.36 -6.86 -5.16
C GLN A 52 -16.95 -5.90 -4.13
N PHE A 53 -18.27 -5.73 -4.17
CA PHE A 53 -19.01 -4.98 -3.16
C PHE A 53 -19.47 -5.97 -2.10
N LEU A 54 -18.95 -5.83 -0.88
CA LEU A 54 -19.48 -6.56 0.26
C LEU A 54 -20.64 -5.73 0.80
N SER A 55 -21.87 -6.24 0.71
CA SER A 55 -23.00 -5.69 1.45
C SER A 55 -22.90 -6.22 2.88
N SER A 56 -22.12 -5.58 3.76
CA SER A 56 -22.18 -5.90 5.18
C SER A 56 -23.47 -5.30 5.78
N LEU A 57 -24.17 -6.13 6.55
CA LEU A 57 -25.42 -5.79 7.24
C LEU A 57 -25.17 -4.67 8.25
N VAL A 58 -26.09 -3.72 8.31
CA VAL A 58 -26.07 -2.51 9.15
C VAL A 58 -27.10 -2.67 10.29
N ALA A 59 -26.78 -2.24 11.53
CA ALA A 59 -27.73 -1.96 12.66
C ALA A 59 -26.97 -1.21 13.82
N THR A 60 -27.43 -0.17 14.56
CA THR A 60 -28.80 0.37 14.82
C THR A 60 -28.93 1.93 15.02
N GLU A 61 -28.62 2.84 14.08
CA GLU A 61 -28.81 4.31 14.29
C GLU A 61 -29.19 5.17 13.07
N PRO A 62 -29.68 6.44 13.21
CA PRO A 62 -30.34 7.19 12.12
C PRO A 62 -29.47 7.61 10.92
N TYR A 63 -28.18 7.25 10.90
CA TYR A 63 -27.26 7.44 9.76
C TYR A 63 -27.01 6.16 8.95
N GLU A 64 -27.84 5.14 9.13
CA GLU A 64 -27.67 3.83 8.55
C GLU A 64 -27.98 3.74 7.05
N GLY A 65 -27.02 3.17 6.30
CA GLY A 65 -27.27 2.71 4.93
C GLY A 65 -26.12 2.81 3.94
N TYR A 66 -24.96 3.37 4.32
CA TYR A 66 -23.87 3.59 3.36
C TYR A 66 -22.45 3.27 3.88
N GLN A 67 -22.28 2.18 4.64
CA GLN A 67 -20.96 1.55 4.72
C GLN A 67 -20.75 0.71 3.46
N LYS A 68 -20.19 1.33 2.42
CA LYS A 68 -19.72 0.60 1.23
C LYS A 68 -18.37 -0.01 1.56
N GLU A 69 -18.37 -1.28 1.94
CA GLU A 69 -17.17 -2.09 1.94
C GLU A 69 -16.85 -2.47 0.50
N ARG A 70 -15.67 -2.05 0.05
CA ARG A 70 -15.20 -2.38 -1.29
C ARG A 70 -13.86 -3.05 -1.18
N LEU A 71 -13.74 -4.28 -1.69
CA LEU A 71 -12.47 -4.98 -1.83
C LEU A 71 -12.16 -5.13 -3.32
N ASN A 72 -11.18 -4.37 -3.81
CA ASN A 72 -10.75 -4.42 -5.20
C ASN A 72 -9.38 -5.10 -5.32
N PHE A 73 -9.34 -6.16 -6.11
CA PHE A 73 -8.10 -6.71 -6.62
C PHE A 73 -7.78 -6.01 -7.93
N THR A 74 -6.72 -5.22 -7.95
CA THR A 74 -6.28 -4.48 -9.15
C THR A 74 -5.01 -5.10 -9.72
N GLY A 75 -4.63 -4.68 -10.92
CA GLY A 75 -3.31 -5.00 -11.49
C GLY A 75 -2.14 -4.27 -10.82
N ASN A 76 -2.32 -3.67 -9.63
CA ASN A 76 -1.26 -3.01 -8.85
C ASN A 76 -1.29 -3.39 -7.35
N GLY A 77 -2.33 -4.07 -6.88
CA GLY A 77 -2.49 -4.44 -5.48
C GLY A 77 -3.94 -4.56 -5.01
N ILE A 78 -4.12 -4.68 -3.70
CA ILE A 78 -5.43 -4.77 -3.04
C ILE A 78 -5.81 -3.39 -2.53
N TYR A 79 -7.03 -2.96 -2.83
CA TYR A 79 -7.61 -1.72 -2.35
C TYR A 79 -8.88 -2.06 -1.59
N GLN A 80 -8.86 -1.84 -0.28
CA GLN A 80 -10.00 -2.03 0.59
C GLN A 80 -10.29 -0.77 1.37
N TYR A 81 -11.55 -0.42 1.55
CA TYR A 81 -11.90 0.57 2.56
C TYR A 81 -13.31 0.35 3.10
N VAL A 82 -13.48 0.83 4.33
CA VAL A 82 -14.77 1.09 4.98
C VAL A 82 -14.83 2.59 5.21
N LYS A 83 -15.87 3.26 4.71
CA LYS A 83 -16.06 4.68 4.99
C LYS A 83 -16.52 4.84 6.44
N CYS A 84 -15.64 5.32 7.31
CA CYS A 84 -15.94 5.45 8.73
C CYS A 84 -15.06 6.48 9.45
N THR A 85 -15.42 6.72 10.71
CA THR A 85 -14.57 7.28 11.75
C THR A 85 -14.28 6.20 12.78
N ALA A 86 -13.03 6.07 13.21
CA ALA A 86 -12.62 5.05 14.18
C ALA A 86 -11.59 5.62 15.16
N HIS A 87 -11.56 5.04 16.36
CA HIS A 87 -10.59 5.37 17.40
C HIS A 87 -9.65 4.20 17.66
N ASN A 88 -8.47 4.49 18.23
CA ASN A 88 -7.50 3.48 18.66
C ASN A 88 -7.15 2.49 17.54
N VAL A 89 -6.72 3.02 16.40
CA VAL A 89 -6.38 2.22 15.23
C VAL A 89 -4.87 1.99 15.16
N ALA A 90 -4.43 0.97 14.43
CA ALA A 90 -3.04 0.82 14.06
C ALA A 90 -2.88 0.83 12.54
N GLN A 91 -1.92 1.61 12.05
CA GLN A 91 -1.43 1.50 10.69
C GLN A 91 -0.25 0.54 10.66
N ILE A 92 -0.35 -0.51 9.84
CA ILE A 92 0.73 -1.45 9.58
C ILE A 92 1.15 -1.29 8.12
N ASP A 93 2.44 -1.09 7.90
CA ASP A 93 3.04 -0.99 6.55
C ASP A 93 4.05 -2.13 6.34
N VAL A 94 3.92 -2.84 5.22
CA VAL A 94 4.85 -3.87 4.76
C VAL A 94 5.90 -3.21 3.88
N HIS A 95 7.18 -3.34 4.21
CA HIS A 95 8.22 -2.59 3.49
C HIS A 95 8.74 -3.34 2.27
N SER A 96 8.82 -2.63 1.14
CA SER A 96 9.42 -3.14 -0.10
C SER A 96 8.82 -4.48 -0.54
N LEU A 97 7.49 -4.59 -0.47
CA LEU A 97 6.76 -5.81 -0.81
C LEU A 97 7.15 -6.35 -2.19
N LEU A 98 7.09 -5.49 -3.22
CA LEU A 98 7.39 -5.87 -4.59
C LEU A 98 8.84 -6.34 -4.78
N PRO A 99 9.90 -5.58 -4.39
CA PRO A 99 11.27 -6.07 -4.43
C PRO A 99 11.52 -7.35 -3.62
N THR A 100 10.83 -7.50 -2.49
CA THR A 100 10.96 -8.71 -1.65
C THR A 100 10.39 -9.92 -2.38
N MET A 101 9.24 -9.79 -3.04
CA MET A 101 8.68 -10.88 -3.85
C MET A 101 9.55 -11.20 -5.07
N ALA A 102 10.07 -10.18 -5.76
CA ALA A 102 11.00 -10.39 -6.87
C ALA A 102 12.24 -11.18 -6.42
N TYR A 103 12.82 -10.84 -5.26
CA TYR A 103 13.93 -11.59 -4.65
C TYR A 103 13.55 -13.04 -4.33
N GLN A 104 12.40 -13.29 -3.67
CA GLN A 104 11.95 -14.64 -3.32
C GLN A 104 11.67 -15.54 -4.54
N LEU A 105 11.36 -14.93 -5.67
CA LEU A 105 11.08 -15.58 -6.94
C LEU A 105 12.33 -15.75 -7.81
N GLY A 106 13.48 -15.19 -7.43
CA GLY A 106 14.70 -15.21 -8.25
C GLY A 106 14.57 -14.36 -9.52
N LEU A 107 13.82 -13.26 -9.44
CA LEU A 107 13.57 -12.35 -10.57
C LEU A 107 14.52 -11.14 -10.60
N LEU A 108 15.38 -10.99 -9.60
CA LEU A 108 16.42 -9.95 -9.59
C LEU A 108 17.67 -10.50 -10.26
N ASP A 109 18.27 -9.71 -11.15
CA ASP A 109 19.64 -9.98 -11.61
C ASP A 109 20.67 -9.75 -10.49
N GLU A 110 21.92 -10.15 -10.73
CA GLU A 110 22.99 -10.08 -9.73
C GLU A 110 23.19 -8.66 -9.16
N ARG A 111 23.09 -7.62 -10.00
CA ARG A 111 23.23 -6.23 -9.59
C ARG A 111 22.09 -5.82 -8.66
N HIS A 112 20.84 -6.10 -9.04
CA HIS A 112 19.67 -5.69 -8.28
C HIS A 112 19.49 -6.53 -7.01
N GLU A 113 19.92 -7.80 -7.02
CA GLU A 113 20.03 -8.60 -5.81
C GLU A 113 21.03 -7.98 -4.82
N ALA A 114 22.21 -7.57 -5.27
CA ALA A 114 23.20 -6.91 -4.42
C ALA A 114 22.65 -5.59 -3.82
N LEU A 115 21.95 -4.78 -4.63
CA LEU A 115 21.28 -3.57 -4.15
C LEU A 115 20.18 -3.87 -3.12
N PHE A 116 19.37 -4.91 -3.35
CA PHE A 116 18.34 -5.33 -2.40
C PHE A 116 18.95 -5.75 -1.06
N LEU A 117 20.01 -6.57 -1.08
CA LEU A 117 20.71 -7.00 0.13
C LEU A 117 21.41 -5.83 0.85
N GLU A 118 22.00 -4.90 0.10
CA GLU A 118 22.59 -3.68 0.65
C GLU A 118 21.54 -2.81 1.35
N LYS A 119 20.38 -2.60 0.71
CA LYS A 119 19.26 -1.89 1.33
C LYS A 119 18.87 -2.54 2.65
N LYS A 120 18.78 -3.87 2.70
CA LYS A 120 18.43 -4.60 3.93
C LYS A 120 19.51 -4.49 5.01
N LYS A 121 20.79 -4.44 4.65
CA LYS A 121 21.88 -4.17 5.60
C LYS A 121 21.79 -2.76 6.19
N ILE A 122 21.47 -1.75 5.37
CA ILE A 122 21.26 -0.39 5.86
C ILE A 122 20.07 -0.33 6.83
N GLU A 123 18.94 -0.97 6.47
CA GLU A 123 17.74 -0.99 7.31
C GLU A 123 17.91 -1.75 8.63
N ALA A 124 18.89 -2.66 8.70
CA ALA A 124 19.22 -3.40 9.92
C ALA A 124 20.12 -2.62 10.89
N ASP A 125 20.72 -1.50 10.48
CA ASP A 125 21.53 -0.63 11.36
C ASP A 125 20.60 0.27 12.19
N PRO A 126 20.49 0.10 13.53
CA PRO A 126 19.57 0.89 14.35
C PRO A 126 19.81 2.41 14.28
N ASN A 127 21.02 2.84 13.92
CA ASN A 127 21.40 4.25 13.85
C ASN A 127 21.25 4.85 12.44
N TYR A 128 20.91 4.04 11.43
CA TYR A 128 20.74 4.53 10.05
C TYR A 128 19.77 5.72 9.94
N PRO A 129 18.63 5.79 10.68
CA PRO A 129 17.68 6.90 10.53
C PRO A 129 18.30 8.27 10.83
N ASN A 130 19.30 8.31 11.72
CA ASN A 130 20.01 9.54 12.08
C ASN A 130 21.18 9.85 11.13
N ASN A 131 21.56 8.91 10.26
CA ASN A 131 22.64 9.08 9.32
C ASN A 131 22.10 9.52 7.94
N LYS A 132 22.15 10.84 7.68
CA LYS A 132 21.67 11.46 6.43
C LYS A 132 22.20 10.77 5.16
N ARG A 133 23.46 10.32 5.17
CA ARG A 133 24.08 9.65 4.01
C ARG A 133 23.47 8.27 3.78
N LEU A 134 23.25 7.49 4.84
CA LEU A 134 22.62 6.17 4.73
C LEU A 134 21.16 6.27 4.34
N VAL A 135 20.42 7.25 4.88
CA VAL A 135 19.03 7.53 4.48
C VAL A 135 18.94 7.85 2.99
N ALA A 136 19.77 8.79 2.50
CA ALA A 136 19.78 9.16 1.08
C ALA A 136 20.16 7.98 0.17
N LYS A 137 21.13 7.16 0.60
CA LYS A 137 21.50 5.94 -0.12
C LYS A 137 20.36 4.93 -0.17
N ARG A 138 19.69 4.68 0.97
CA ARG A 138 18.54 3.77 1.06
C ARG A 138 17.41 4.19 0.13
N GLU A 139 17.05 5.47 0.10
CA GLU A 139 15.98 5.97 -0.79
C GLU A 139 16.36 5.82 -2.27
N ARG A 140 17.61 6.12 -2.65
CA ARG A 140 18.08 5.92 -4.03
C ARG A 140 17.98 4.45 -4.44
N ILE A 141 18.45 3.53 -3.59
CA ILE A 141 18.37 2.10 -3.85
C ILE A 141 16.91 1.64 -3.96
N LYS A 142 16.03 2.09 -3.07
CA LYS A 142 14.60 1.78 -3.11
C LYS A 142 13.96 2.23 -4.43
N LEU A 143 14.27 3.44 -4.89
CA LEU A 143 13.75 3.97 -6.15
C LEU A 143 14.23 3.13 -7.35
N GLU A 144 15.52 2.79 -7.39
CA GLU A 144 16.10 1.92 -8.42
C GLU A 144 15.43 0.55 -8.44
N LEU A 145 15.30 -0.10 -7.28
CA LEU A 145 14.65 -1.41 -7.17
C LEU A 145 13.19 -1.37 -7.62
N ASN A 146 12.44 -0.32 -7.26
CA ASN A 146 11.05 -0.17 -7.68
C ASN A 146 10.92 0.03 -9.20
N ARG A 147 11.83 0.82 -9.81
CA ARG A 147 11.89 0.99 -11.26
C ARG A 147 12.18 -0.33 -11.95
N TYR A 148 13.24 -1.02 -11.52
CA TYR A 148 13.61 -2.33 -12.04
C TYR A 148 12.48 -3.35 -11.92
N CYS A 149 11.85 -3.44 -10.73
CA CYS A 149 10.75 -4.38 -10.51
C CYS A 149 9.51 -4.10 -11.36
N SER A 150 9.41 -2.90 -11.94
CA SER A 150 8.35 -2.54 -12.87
C SER A 150 8.66 -2.92 -14.32
N THR A 151 9.91 -3.27 -14.63
CA THR A 151 10.42 -3.56 -15.98
C THR A 151 11.30 -4.83 -16.01
N ILE A 152 10.94 -5.88 -15.26
CA ILE A 152 11.79 -7.08 -15.12
C ILE A 152 11.75 -7.97 -16.38
N GLY A 153 12.84 -8.06 -17.12
CA GLY A 153 12.99 -8.97 -18.28
C GLY A 153 13.73 -8.29 -19.42
N GLU A 154 13.76 -8.91 -20.59
CA GLU A 154 14.41 -8.33 -21.78
C GLU A 154 13.36 -7.78 -22.76
N THR A 155 12.21 -8.45 -22.84
CA THR A 155 11.10 -8.05 -23.71
C THR A 155 9.94 -7.43 -22.92
N ARG A 156 9.12 -6.61 -23.59
CA ARG A 156 7.90 -6.02 -22.98
C ARG A 156 6.93 -7.06 -22.41
N VAL A 157 6.86 -8.23 -23.04
CA VAL A 157 6.02 -9.36 -22.58
C VAL A 157 6.60 -9.95 -21.29
N GLU A 158 7.91 -10.17 -21.25
CA GLU A 158 8.59 -10.67 -20.04
C GLU A 158 8.51 -9.68 -18.89
N HIS A 159 8.68 -8.37 -19.17
CA HIS A 159 8.46 -7.28 -18.20
C HIS A 159 7.11 -7.43 -17.50
N SER A 160 6.06 -7.60 -18.30
CA SER A 160 4.68 -7.71 -17.80
C SER A 160 4.50 -8.98 -16.97
N ILE A 161 4.92 -10.13 -17.50
CA ILE A 161 4.78 -11.44 -16.83
C ILE A 161 5.55 -11.47 -15.51
N ASN A 162 6.81 -11.06 -15.48
CA ASN A 162 7.63 -11.11 -14.27
C ASN A 162 7.16 -10.11 -13.22
N ARG A 163 6.76 -8.89 -13.64
CA ARG A 163 6.11 -7.92 -12.75
C ARG A 163 4.84 -8.50 -12.14
N TYR A 164 3.97 -9.13 -12.93
CA TYR A 164 2.75 -9.75 -12.44
C TYR A 164 3.03 -10.90 -11.49
N LYS A 165 4.04 -11.74 -11.73
CA LYS A 165 4.41 -12.80 -10.79
C LYS A 165 4.77 -12.24 -9.40
N ALA A 166 5.62 -11.22 -9.36
CA ALA A 166 6.03 -10.61 -8.10
C ALA A 166 4.85 -9.90 -7.40
N MET A 167 4.03 -9.19 -8.17
CA MET A 167 2.88 -8.46 -7.66
C MET A 167 1.76 -9.37 -7.15
N TYR A 168 1.36 -10.40 -7.89
CA TYR A 168 0.36 -11.37 -7.45
C TYR A 168 0.82 -12.13 -6.21
N SER A 169 2.11 -12.49 -6.16
CA SER A 169 2.70 -13.05 -4.94
C SER A 169 2.57 -12.09 -3.74
N GLY A 170 2.79 -10.79 -3.97
CA GLY A 170 2.58 -9.76 -2.95
C GLY A 170 1.12 -9.62 -2.54
N MET A 171 0.20 -9.55 -3.49
CA MET A 171 -1.25 -9.46 -3.26
C MET A 171 -1.76 -10.66 -2.47
N ASN A 172 -1.36 -11.87 -2.85
CA ASN A 172 -1.76 -13.09 -2.17
C ASN A 172 -1.25 -13.12 -0.73
N MET A 173 -0.06 -12.57 -0.47
CA MET A 173 0.45 -12.42 0.90
C MET A 173 -0.34 -11.38 1.69
N VAL A 174 -0.57 -10.21 1.12
CA VAL A 174 -1.35 -9.14 1.77
C VAL A 174 -2.74 -9.67 2.10
N PHE A 175 -3.40 -10.39 1.20
CA PHE A 175 -4.69 -11.00 1.48
C PHE A 175 -4.63 -11.97 2.68
N ASP A 176 -3.58 -12.80 2.80
CA ASP A 176 -3.38 -13.66 3.98
C ASP A 176 -3.19 -12.84 5.27
N MET A 177 -2.50 -11.70 5.17
CA MET A 177 -2.32 -10.75 6.27
C MET A 177 -3.63 -10.12 6.70
N LEU A 178 -4.46 -9.66 5.77
CA LEU A 178 -5.78 -9.11 6.06
C LEU A 178 -6.68 -10.16 6.75
N ASN A 179 -6.63 -11.41 6.28
CA ASN A 179 -7.36 -12.52 6.92
C ASN A 179 -6.84 -12.83 8.33
N TYR A 180 -5.52 -12.75 8.57
CA TYR A 180 -4.95 -12.93 9.91
C TYR A 180 -5.48 -11.88 10.90
N TRP A 181 -5.61 -10.63 10.48
CA TRP A 181 -6.17 -9.57 11.32
C TRP A 181 -7.69 -9.67 11.46
N GLY A 182 -8.35 -10.37 10.54
CA GLY A 182 -9.80 -10.48 10.41
C GLY A 182 -10.32 -9.33 9.55
N LEU A 183 -10.98 -9.65 8.43
CA LEU A 183 -11.40 -8.64 7.44
C LEU A 183 -12.31 -7.55 8.04
N SER A 184 -13.12 -7.89 9.03
CA SER A 184 -13.97 -6.95 9.78
C SER A 184 -13.20 -5.93 10.60
N ASN A 185 -11.93 -6.23 10.93
CA ASN A 185 -11.05 -5.33 11.66
C ASN A 185 -10.22 -4.45 10.72
N VAL A 186 -10.25 -4.69 9.40
CA VAL A 186 -9.50 -3.90 8.41
C VAL A 186 -10.37 -2.73 7.94
N ILE A 187 -9.96 -1.52 8.30
CA ILE A 187 -10.66 -0.28 7.94
C ILE A 187 -10.26 0.18 6.55
N ASN A 188 -8.97 0.03 6.21
CA ASN A 188 -8.40 0.49 4.96
C ASN A 188 -7.21 -0.39 4.58
N CYS A 189 -7.05 -0.66 3.30
CA CYS A 189 -5.87 -1.30 2.73
C CYS A 189 -5.55 -0.64 1.40
N VAL A 190 -4.29 -0.25 1.23
CA VAL A 190 -3.74 0.26 -0.02
C VAL A 190 -2.44 -0.48 -0.29
N ASN A 191 -2.51 -1.47 -1.18
CA ASN A 191 -1.38 -2.29 -1.59
C ASN A 191 -0.70 -3.01 -0.42
N ASP A 192 0.40 -2.45 0.08
CA ASP A 192 1.27 -3.00 1.11
C ASP A 192 1.09 -2.34 2.48
N GLY A 193 0.15 -1.41 2.63
CA GLY A 193 -0.24 -0.81 3.91
C GLY A 193 -1.71 -1.06 4.25
N PHE A 194 -2.01 -1.26 5.53
CA PHE A 194 -3.38 -1.41 6.01
C PHE A 194 -3.58 -0.79 7.40
N ILE A 195 -4.81 -0.35 7.65
CA ILE A 195 -5.27 0.26 8.91
C ILE A 195 -6.26 -0.71 9.54
N ILE A 196 -6.04 -1.04 10.81
CA ILE A 196 -6.85 -2.01 11.56
C ILE A 196 -7.41 -1.41 12.86
N THR A 197 -8.57 -1.93 13.25
CA THR A 197 -9.09 -1.88 14.63
C THR A 197 -8.59 -3.10 15.41
N ASN A 198 -8.67 -3.05 16.75
CA ASN A 198 -8.31 -4.17 17.64
C ASN A 198 -6.82 -4.59 17.57
N TYR A 199 -5.94 -3.59 17.61
CA TYR A 199 -4.51 -3.80 17.73
C TYR A 199 -4.12 -4.26 19.14
N SER A 200 -3.19 -5.22 19.22
CA SER A 200 -2.42 -5.47 20.43
C SER A 200 -0.97 -5.77 20.07
N GLN A 201 -0.05 -5.38 20.95
CA GLN A 201 1.39 -5.58 20.76
C GLN A 201 1.72 -7.09 20.63
N GLU A 202 1.14 -7.93 21.49
CA GLU A 202 1.33 -9.38 21.45
C GLU A 202 0.89 -9.99 20.11
N LYS A 203 -0.29 -9.60 19.61
CA LYS A 203 -0.78 -10.09 18.31
C LYS A 203 0.09 -9.59 17.16
N PHE A 204 0.64 -8.39 17.25
CA PHE A 204 1.57 -7.87 16.26
C PHE A 204 2.92 -8.61 16.24
N GLU A 205 3.47 -8.95 17.40
CA GLU A 205 4.70 -9.75 17.50
C GLU A 205 4.52 -11.15 16.89
N GLN A 206 3.38 -11.79 17.19
CA GLN A 206 3.01 -13.07 16.57
C GLN A 206 2.81 -12.95 15.05
N PHE A 207 2.20 -11.84 14.60
CA PHE A 207 2.05 -11.51 13.18
C PHE A 207 3.41 -11.41 12.48
N GLU A 208 4.30 -10.59 13.02
CA GLU A 208 5.64 -10.37 12.47
C GLU A 208 6.41 -11.69 12.41
N GLU A 209 6.44 -12.44 13.51
CA GLU A 209 7.11 -13.74 13.57
C GLU A 209 6.55 -14.72 12.53
N LYS A 210 5.22 -14.81 12.39
CA LYS A 210 4.54 -15.71 11.43
C LYS A 210 4.98 -15.44 10.00
N TYR A 211 5.11 -14.17 9.59
CA TYR A 211 5.41 -13.82 8.20
C TYR A 211 6.91 -13.70 7.91
N CYS A 212 7.70 -13.15 8.84
CA CYS A 212 9.17 -13.08 8.72
C CYS A 212 9.81 -14.47 8.69
N LYS A 213 9.31 -15.45 9.46
CA LYS A 213 9.77 -16.85 9.36
C LYS A 213 9.51 -17.46 7.98
N LYS A 214 8.47 -17.02 7.28
CA LYS A 214 8.09 -17.56 5.96
C LYS A 214 8.79 -16.85 4.82
N ILE A 215 9.05 -15.55 4.94
CA ILE A 215 9.57 -14.70 3.86
C ILE A 215 10.81 -13.97 4.34
N LYS A 216 11.97 -14.41 3.84
CA LYS A 216 13.27 -13.81 4.14
C LYS A 216 13.26 -12.33 3.75
N TYR A 217 13.78 -11.48 4.62
CA TYR A 217 13.88 -10.02 4.45
C TYR A 217 12.56 -9.24 4.38
N LEU A 218 11.42 -9.88 4.66
CA LEU A 218 10.18 -9.15 4.89
C LEU A 218 10.30 -8.36 6.19
N THR A 219 9.88 -7.10 6.18
CA THR A 219 9.92 -6.22 7.34
C THR A 219 8.64 -5.39 7.41
N PHE A 220 8.28 -4.99 8.63
CA PHE A 220 7.04 -4.26 8.92
C PHE A 220 7.34 -3.00 9.72
N SER A 221 6.43 -2.04 9.69
CA SER A 221 6.32 -1.01 10.71
C SER A 221 4.88 -0.90 11.17
N VAL A 222 4.70 -0.59 12.45
CA VAL A 222 3.39 -0.27 13.02
C VAL A 222 3.43 1.09 13.69
N LYS A 223 2.33 1.84 13.53
CA LYS A 223 2.09 3.08 14.27
C LYS A 223 0.65 3.12 14.73
N GLN A 224 0.44 3.36 16.02
CA GLN A 224 -0.88 3.52 16.61
C GLN A 224 -1.34 4.97 16.45
N TYR A 225 -2.64 5.12 16.20
CA TYR A 225 -3.30 6.40 16.05
C TYR A 225 -4.57 6.48 16.90
N ASP A 226 -4.74 7.60 17.60
CA ASP A 226 -5.91 7.84 18.45
C ASP A 226 -7.20 7.94 17.62
N PHE A 227 -7.09 8.54 16.42
CA PHE A 227 -8.22 8.78 15.54
C PHE A 227 -7.91 8.47 14.07
N CYS A 228 -8.92 7.96 13.37
CA CYS A 228 -8.92 7.70 11.94
C CYS A 228 -10.23 8.16 11.28
N LEU A 229 -10.12 8.85 10.15
CA LEU A 229 -11.23 9.16 9.25
C LEU A 229 -10.91 8.62 7.86
N VAL A 230 -11.77 7.76 7.31
CA VAL A 230 -11.60 7.17 5.98
C VAL A 230 -12.76 7.61 5.09
N LYS A 231 -12.43 8.34 4.01
CA LYS A 231 -13.41 8.74 2.97
C LYS A 231 -13.47 7.69 1.87
N ASN A 232 -12.31 7.21 1.42
CA ASN A 232 -12.14 6.09 0.50
C ASN A 232 -10.77 5.42 0.69
N ASP A 233 -10.37 4.54 -0.22
CA ASP A 233 -9.09 3.84 -0.20
C ASP A 233 -7.88 4.80 -0.18
N LEU A 234 -7.94 5.90 -0.93
CA LEU A 234 -6.82 6.83 -1.09
C LEU A 234 -6.90 8.06 -0.17
N GLU A 235 -8.10 8.43 0.27
CA GLU A 235 -8.36 9.62 1.07
C GLU A 235 -8.71 9.25 2.52
N TYR A 236 -7.73 9.39 3.40
CA TYR A 236 -7.90 9.16 4.83
C TYR A 236 -7.04 10.10 5.68
N LEU A 237 -7.36 10.16 6.97
CA LEU A 237 -6.68 10.96 7.98
C LEU A 237 -6.42 10.11 9.22
N LEU A 238 -5.21 10.20 9.76
CA LEU A 238 -4.81 9.57 11.03
C LEU A 238 -4.24 10.64 11.96
N ILE A 239 -4.67 10.72 13.21
CA ILE A 239 -4.30 11.81 14.14
C ILE A 239 -4.04 11.26 15.54
N ASN A 240 -2.92 11.66 16.14
CA ASN A 240 -2.69 11.61 17.59
C ASN A 240 -2.85 13.02 18.18
N ASN A 241 -2.17 13.99 17.58
CA ASN A 241 -2.20 15.38 18.02
C ASN A 241 -1.93 16.33 16.84
N ASP A 242 -1.83 17.62 17.12
CA ASP A 242 -1.68 18.67 16.09
C ASP A 242 -0.35 18.56 15.31
N ASP A 243 0.66 17.92 15.89
CA ASP A 243 1.99 17.75 15.30
C ASP A 243 2.26 16.32 14.81
N GLU A 244 1.44 15.36 15.25
CA GLU A 244 1.55 13.95 14.92
C GLU A 244 0.28 13.45 14.23
N TYR A 245 0.27 13.58 12.91
CA TYR A 245 -0.81 13.13 12.04
C TYR A 245 -0.30 12.65 10.68
N LYS A 246 -1.17 11.99 9.92
CA LYS A 246 -0.95 11.64 8.52
C LYS A 246 -2.18 12.03 7.70
N CYS A 247 -2.03 13.05 6.85
CA CYS A 247 -3.08 13.52 5.96
C CYS A 247 -2.87 12.96 4.54
N ARG A 248 -3.87 12.23 4.03
CA ARG A 248 -3.97 11.87 2.60
C ARG A 248 -5.23 12.42 1.94
N ASN A 249 -5.93 13.33 2.61
CA ASN A 249 -7.18 13.88 2.11
C ASN A 249 -6.91 15.09 1.19
N HIS A 250 -7.30 14.98 -0.08
CA HIS A 250 -7.00 15.99 -1.09
C HIS A 250 -7.72 17.32 -0.91
N GLU A 251 -8.71 17.41 -0.01
CA GLU A 251 -9.37 18.67 0.24
C GLU A 251 -8.48 19.67 0.96
N PHE A 252 -7.62 19.18 1.86
CA PHE A 252 -6.80 20.02 2.74
C PHE A 252 -5.36 19.54 2.94
N ASP A 253 -4.91 18.48 2.26
CA ASP A 253 -3.48 18.13 2.29
C ASP A 253 -2.64 19.25 1.69
N MET A 254 -1.44 19.46 2.25
CA MET A 254 -0.54 20.54 1.88
C MET A 254 -0.22 20.54 0.38
N LYS A 255 -0.05 19.37 -0.26
CA LYS A 255 0.28 19.31 -1.69
C LYS A 255 -0.89 19.75 -2.55
N SER A 256 -2.11 19.34 -2.20
CA SER A 256 -3.32 19.75 -2.90
C SER A 256 -3.64 21.22 -2.67
N ALA A 257 -3.49 21.72 -1.45
CA ALA A 257 -3.64 23.14 -1.12
C ALA A 257 -2.62 24.00 -1.91
N TYR A 258 -1.34 23.58 -1.94
CA TYR A 258 -0.31 24.25 -2.73
C TYR A 258 -0.65 24.29 -4.22
N ARG A 259 -1.13 23.17 -4.78
CA ARG A 259 -1.54 23.10 -6.19
C ARG A 259 -2.72 24.00 -6.48
N LYS A 260 -3.70 24.10 -5.57
CA LYS A 260 -4.83 25.04 -5.68
C LYS A 260 -4.35 26.51 -5.68
N LEU A 261 -3.36 26.84 -4.86
CA LEU A 261 -2.81 28.20 -4.75
C LEU A 261 -1.94 28.60 -5.96
N THR A 262 -1.15 27.67 -6.50
CA THR A 262 -0.08 27.99 -7.47
C THR A 262 -0.28 27.39 -8.87
N GLY A 263 -1.20 26.44 -9.02
CA GLY A 263 -1.33 25.60 -10.21
C GLY A 263 -0.22 24.54 -10.37
N LYS A 264 0.78 24.52 -9.49
CA LYS A 264 1.98 23.66 -9.59
C LYS A 264 1.94 22.48 -8.61
N SER A 265 2.57 21.37 -8.98
CA SER A 265 2.66 20.17 -8.13
C SER A 265 3.92 20.19 -7.28
N LEU A 266 3.79 19.95 -5.96
CA LEU A 266 4.96 19.73 -5.09
C LEU A 266 5.67 18.39 -5.35
N ASN A 267 5.11 17.51 -6.18
CA ASN A 267 5.79 16.27 -6.58
C ASN A 267 6.72 16.47 -7.79
N ASP A 268 6.74 17.66 -8.39
CA ASP A 268 7.60 17.96 -9.53
C ASP A 268 8.94 18.52 -9.03
N GLU A 269 9.97 17.69 -9.07
CA GLU A 269 11.33 18.04 -8.61
C GLU A 269 12.02 19.09 -9.50
N THR A 270 11.43 19.45 -10.64
CA THR A 270 12.02 20.39 -11.61
C THR A 270 11.60 21.84 -11.42
N VAL A 271 10.70 22.13 -10.48
CA VAL A 271 10.06 23.44 -10.35
C VAL A 271 10.56 24.18 -9.10
N SER A 272 10.86 25.48 -9.23
CA SER A 272 11.17 26.32 -8.06
C SER A 272 9.93 26.52 -7.17
N PHE A 273 10.14 26.38 -5.86
CA PHE A 273 9.05 26.44 -4.88
C PHE A 273 8.76 27.88 -4.47
N ASP A 274 7.49 28.27 -4.56
CA ASP A 274 6.97 29.47 -3.88
C ASP A 274 6.86 29.21 -2.37
N SER A 275 7.79 29.77 -1.59
CA SER A 275 7.84 29.61 -0.14
C SER A 275 6.63 30.18 0.58
N LYS A 276 6.01 31.26 0.07
CA LYS A 276 4.84 31.87 0.70
C LYS A 276 3.62 30.97 0.54
N ALA A 277 3.41 30.47 -0.68
CA ALA A 277 2.32 29.53 -0.95
C ALA A 277 2.50 28.21 -0.20
N LEU A 278 3.74 27.75 0.01
CA LEU A 278 4.03 26.57 0.81
C LEU A 278 3.64 26.75 2.28
N LEU A 279 4.04 27.88 2.90
CA LEU A 279 3.66 28.21 4.28
C LEU A 279 2.14 28.34 4.46
N GLU A 280 1.45 28.92 3.46
CA GLU A 280 0.00 29.04 3.47
C GLU A 280 -0.69 27.67 3.33
N ALA A 281 -0.18 26.80 2.46
CA ALA A 281 -0.66 25.43 2.33
C ALA A 281 -0.45 24.61 3.62
N GLU A 282 0.69 24.78 4.30
CA GLU A 282 0.94 24.19 5.62
C GLU A 282 -0.06 24.69 6.67
N HIS A 283 -0.39 25.99 6.66
CA HIS A 283 -1.40 26.56 7.56
C HIS A 283 -2.80 26.01 7.30
N VAL A 284 -3.18 25.82 6.03
CA VAL A 284 -4.46 25.21 5.66
C VAL A 284 -4.56 23.79 6.21
N GLU A 285 -3.52 22.96 5.99
CA GLU A 285 -3.51 21.59 6.50
C GLU A 285 -3.60 21.57 8.03
N LYS A 286 -2.71 22.29 8.73
CA LYS A 286 -2.70 22.34 10.21
C LYS A 286 -4.01 22.86 10.79
N GLY A 287 -4.62 23.87 10.16
CA GLY A 287 -5.93 24.40 10.55
C GLY A 287 -7.02 23.34 10.43
N ALA A 288 -7.03 22.58 9.33
CA ALA A 288 -7.98 21.49 9.13
C ALA A 288 -7.75 20.33 10.12
N ILE A 289 -6.50 19.95 10.41
CA ILE A 289 -6.16 18.93 11.40
C ILE A 289 -6.66 19.34 12.79
N LYS A 290 -6.37 20.57 13.21
CA LYS A 290 -6.81 21.09 14.50
C LYS A 290 -8.34 21.10 14.60
N LEU A 291 -9.04 21.53 13.55
CA LEU A 291 -10.50 21.50 13.51
C LEU A 291 -11.04 20.07 13.62
N CYS A 292 -10.53 19.14 12.81
CA CYS A 292 -10.91 17.73 12.84
C CYS A 292 -10.68 17.14 14.23
N LYS A 293 -9.47 17.27 14.77
CA LYS A 293 -9.12 16.78 16.11
C LYS A 293 -10.08 17.32 17.16
N ASN A 294 -10.37 18.61 17.14
CA ASN A 294 -11.29 19.22 18.11
C ASN A 294 -12.73 18.74 17.95
N LEU A 295 -13.21 18.51 16.73
CA LEU A 295 -14.55 17.98 16.48
C LEU A 295 -14.66 16.54 16.97
N PHE A 296 -13.64 15.71 16.70
CA PHE A 296 -13.66 14.28 17.02
C PHE A 296 -13.35 13.97 18.49
N LEU A 297 -12.53 14.78 19.17
CA LEU A 297 -12.26 14.61 20.61
C LEU A 297 -13.34 15.24 21.51
N LYS A 298 -14.11 16.22 21.03
CA LYS A 298 -15.22 16.83 21.79
C LYS A 298 -16.52 16.03 21.73
N THR A 299 -16.68 15.14 20.75
CA THR A 299 -17.90 14.32 20.57
C THR A 299 -17.87 13.01 21.36
N SER A 300 -16.85 12.77 22.18
CA SER A 300 -16.68 11.57 23.01
C SER A 300 -17.10 11.74 24.48
N HIS A 301 -17.98 12.69 24.80
CA HIS A 301 -18.55 12.88 26.14
C HIS A 301 -20.07 12.73 26.14
#